data_AF-A0A2E6L3F6-F1
#
_entry.id   AF-A0A2E6L3F6-F1
#
_cell.length_a   1.000
_cell.length_b   1.000
_cell.length_c   1.000
_cell.angle_alpha   90.00
_cell.angle_beta   90.00
_cell.angle_gamma   90.00
#
_symmetry.space_group_name_H-M   'P 1'
#
loop_
_entity.id
_entity.type
_entity.pdbx_description
1 polymer ?
#
loop_
_entity_poly.entity_id
_entity_poly.type
_entity_poly.pdbx_seq_one_letter_code
_entity_poly.pdbx_strand_id
1 'polypeptide(L)'
;MKSEIQSSKKGPRWCFLLILEMVLVVGWIILKSIPHFVEQGWGGALDLLFLVAAIAVTLVWLIFFSRLRWRQRVIGAVLMSVPVVLLKIDGHTGSFFPQLSWRWSNQSATQMPELSGMMAQEGELIKAIGPAYFPRFLGENMDNWVSGELLPDGWESKEPDELWRIEMGEGWSAFAVAGNFAYT
;
A
#
# COMPACT_ATOMS: atom_id res chain seq x y z
N MET A 1 -52.67 41.23 7.53
CA MET A 1 -51.36 40.94 8.15
C MET A 1 -50.89 39.58 7.62
N LYS A 2 -50.14 39.57 6.51
CA LYS A 2 -49.62 38.32 5.91
C LYS A 2 -48.32 37.97 6.65
N SER A 3 -48.33 36.90 7.42
CA SER A 3 -47.12 36.34 8.03
C SER A 3 -46.29 35.68 6.93
N GLU A 4 -45.18 36.32 6.57
CA GLU A 4 -44.16 35.70 5.73
C GLU A 4 -43.53 34.53 6.48
N ILE A 5 -43.87 33.32 6.05
CA ILE A 5 -43.15 32.11 6.48
C ILE A 5 -41.79 32.16 5.77
N GLN A 6 -40.77 32.68 6.46
CA GLN A 6 -39.38 32.55 6.03
C GLN A 6 -39.00 31.07 5.98
N SER A 7 -39.04 30.51 4.77
CA SER A 7 -38.45 29.21 4.47
C SER A 7 -36.95 29.28 4.74
N SER A 8 -36.52 28.73 5.89
CA SER A 8 -35.12 28.55 6.24
C SER A 8 -34.45 27.73 5.14
N LYS A 9 -33.64 28.38 4.29
CA LYS A 9 -32.83 27.71 3.27
C LYS A 9 -31.81 26.82 4.00
N LYS A 10 -32.16 25.55 4.20
CA LYS A 10 -31.31 24.57 4.87
C LYS A 10 -29.97 24.46 4.10
N GLY A 11 -28.87 24.77 4.78
CA GLY A 11 -27.52 24.71 4.22
C GLY A 11 -27.04 23.29 3.89
N PRO A 12 -25.83 23.17 3.34
CA PRO A 12 -25.23 21.88 3.00
C PRO A 12 -25.04 21.00 4.23
N ARG A 13 -25.18 19.68 4.08
CA ARG A 13 -25.12 18.71 5.19
C ARG A 13 -23.68 18.31 5.55
N TRP A 14 -22.82 19.29 5.86
CA TRP A 14 -21.41 19.03 6.19
C TRP A 14 -21.23 18.18 7.44
N CYS A 15 -22.00 18.42 8.51
CA CYS A 15 -21.91 17.61 9.73
C CYS A 15 -22.20 16.13 9.47
N PHE A 16 -23.09 15.83 8.52
CA PHE A 16 -23.40 14.44 8.17
C PHE A 16 -22.20 13.75 7.50
N LEU A 17 -21.51 14.44 6.58
CA LEU A 17 -20.27 13.92 5.99
C LEU A 17 -19.20 13.70 7.06
N LEU A 18 -18.96 14.70 7.91
CA LEU A 18 -17.94 14.62 8.96
C LEU A 18 -18.18 13.45 9.92
N ILE A 19 -19.44 13.15 10.26
CA ILE A 19 -19.76 11.98 11.10
C ILE A 19 -19.44 10.69 10.35
N LEU A 20 -19.82 10.57 9.07
CA LEU A 20 -19.53 9.36 8.29
C LEU A 20 -18.02 9.11 8.15
N GLU A 21 -17.26 10.16 7.83
CA GLU A 21 -15.80 10.08 7.73
C GLU A 21 -15.15 9.77 9.09
N MET A 22 -15.65 10.36 10.19
CA MET A 22 -15.18 10.04 11.53
C MET A 22 -15.38 8.57 11.89
N VAL A 23 -16.53 7.98 11.53
CA VAL A 23 -16.78 6.55 11.75
C VAL A 23 -15.78 5.69 10.96
N LEU A 24 -15.47 6.04 9.71
CA LEU A 24 -14.46 5.34 8.92
C LEU A 24 -13.06 5.46 9.56
N VAL A 25 -12.65 6.66 9.98
CA VAL A 25 -11.34 6.87 10.62
C VAL A 25 -11.23 6.08 11.93
N VAL A 26 -12.28 6.10 12.77
CA VAL A 26 -12.29 5.33 14.02
C VAL A 26 -12.22 3.82 13.73
N GLY A 27 -12.99 3.33 12.76
CA GLY A 27 -12.94 1.94 12.33
C GLY A 27 -11.56 1.53 11.84
N TRP A 28 -10.92 2.38 11.02
CA TRP A 28 -9.56 2.16 10.53
C TRP A 28 -8.55 2.06 11.68
N ILE A 29 -8.59 2.99 12.65
CA ILE A 29 -7.71 2.99 13.83
C ILE A 29 -7.91 1.71 14.65
N ILE A 30 -9.17 1.31 14.89
CA ILE A 30 -9.48 0.09 15.64
C ILE A 30 -8.90 -1.13 14.93
N LEU A 31 -9.12 -1.28 13.62
CA LEU A 31 -8.61 -2.44 12.87
C LEU A 31 -7.08 -2.47 12.84
N LYS A 32 -6.42 -1.31 12.70
CA LYS A 32 -4.95 -1.21 12.74
C LYS A 32 -4.35 -1.49 14.12
N SER A 33 -5.15 -1.37 15.18
CA SER A 33 -4.71 -1.68 16.54
C SER A 33 -4.73 -3.18 16.85
N ILE A 34 -5.27 -4.01 15.96
CA ILE A 34 -5.32 -5.47 16.13
C ILE A 34 -4.03 -6.08 15.53
N PRO A 35 -3.16 -6.71 16.35
CA PRO A 35 -1.87 -7.23 15.89
C PRO A 35 -1.99 -8.24 14.73
N HIS A 36 -3.06 -9.04 14.73
CA HIS A 36 -3.31 -10.06 13.70
C HIS A 36 -3.23 -9.53 12.26
N PHE A 37 -3.80 -8.35 11.99
CA PHE A 37 -3.77 -7.76 10.65
C PHE A 37 -2.40 -7.19 10.28
N VAL A 38 -1.61 -6.79 11.28
CA VAL A 38 -0.25 -6.30 11.08
C VAL A 38 0.70 -7.46 10.83
N GLU A 39 0.62 -8.51 11.63
CA GLU A 39 1.44 -9.74 11.53
C GLU A 39 1.23 -10.48 10.21
N GLN A 40 0.00 -10.49 9.68
CA GLN A 40 -0.27 -11.10 8.37
C GLN A 40 0.09 -10.21 7.17
N GLY A 41 0.55 -8.97 7.39
CA GLY A 41 0.88 -8.03 6.31
C GLY A 41 -0.32 -7.36 5.65
N TRP A 42 -1.51 -7.40 6.24
CA TRP A 42 -2.74 -6.82 5.68
C TRP A 42 -2.84 -5.30 5.90
N GLY A 43 -1.87 -4.71 6.60
CA GLY A 43 -1.88 -3.31 7.01
C GLY A 43 -2.16 -2.34 5.86
N GLY A 44 -1.47 -2.44 4.74
CA GLY A 44 -1.70 -1.53 3.62
C GLY A 44 -2.94 -1.89 2.77
N ALA A 45 -3.42 -3.15 2.80
CA ALA A 45 -4.70 -3.52 2.21
C ALA A 45 -5.86 -2.82 2.94
N LEU A 46 -5.80 -2.77 4.28
CA LEU A 46 -6.74 -2.00 5.09
C LEU A 46 -6.64 -0.50 4.79
N ASP A 47 -5.42 0.03 4.71
CA ASP A 47 -5.21 1.45 4.38
C ASP A 47 -5.86 1.80 3.02
N LEU A 48 -5.67 0.95 2.00
CA LEU A 48 -6.28 1.12 0.69
C LEU A 48 -7.82 1.00 0.74
N LEU A 49 -8.34 0.00 1.44
CA LEU A 49 -9.79 -0.23 1.57
C LEU A 49 -10.49 0.99 2.19
N PHE A 50 -9.96 1.51 3.30
CA PHE A 50 -10.55 2.66 3.98
C PHE A 50 -10.40 3.95 3.18
N LEU A 51 -9.28 4.13 2.45
CA LEU A 51 -9.13 5.23 1.51
C LEU A 51 -10.20 5.21 0.41
N VAL A 52 -10.40 4.06 -0.23
CA VAL A 52 -11.43 3.88 -1.27
C VAL A 52 -12.83 4.08 -0.69
N ALA A 53 -13.09 3.56 0.51
CA ALA A 53 -14.37 3.73 1.20
C ALA A 53 -14.66 5.21 1.52
N ALA A 54 -13.68 5.95 2.02
CA ALA A 54 -13.79 7.39 2.31
C ALA A 54 -14.11 8.18 1.03
N ILE A 55 -13.38 7.92 -0.06
CA ILE A 55 -13.65 8.53 -1.37
C ILE A 55 -15.07 8.20 -1.85
N ALA A 56 -15.49 6.93 -1.74
CA ALA A 56 -16.83 6.50 -2.15
C ALA A 56 -17.93 7.15 -1.31
N VAL A 57 -17.78 7.20 0.01
CA VAL A 57 -18.72 7.86 0.93
C VAL A 57 -18.81 9.35 0.63
N THR A 58 -17.68 10.03 0.44
CA THR A 58 -17.65 11.43 0.03
C THR A 58 -18.34 11.65 -1.32
N LEU A 59 -18.12 10.79 -2.32
CA LEU A 59 -18.80 10.87 -3.63
C LEU A 59 -20.31 10.67 -3.52
N VAL A 60 -20.76 9.64 -2.79
CA VAL A 60 -22.17 9.37 -2.54
C VAL A 60 -22.82 10.54 -1.80
N TRP A 61 -22.15 11.09 -0.79
CA TRP A 61 -22.61 12.29 -0.10
C TRP A 61 -22.72 13.47 -1.06
N LEU A 62 -21.69 13.72 -1.88
CA LEU A 62 -21.64 14.83 -2.81
C LEU A 62 -22.80 14.79 -3.81
N ILE A 63 -23.08 13.62 -4.37
CA ILE A 63 -24.10 13.40 -5.40
C ILE A 63 -25.51 13.45 -4.82
N PHE A 64 -25.77 12.78 -3.68
CA PHE A 64 -27.12 12.55 -3.19
C PHE A 64 -27.50 13.38 -1.96
N PHE A 65 -26.58 13.57 -1.01
CA PHE A 65 -26.91 14.06 0.34
C PHE A 65 -26.40 15.48 0.65
N SER A 66 -25.52 16.04 -0.18
CA SER A 66 -24.81 17.30 0.08
C SER A 66 -25.73 18.52 0.15
N ARG A 67 -26.87 18.50 -0.55
CA ARG A 67 -27.75 19.66 -0.82
C ARG A 67 -27.05 20.83 -1.53
N LEU A 68 -25.85 20.60 -2.07
CA LEU A 68 -25.12 21.60 -2.84
C LEU A 68 -25.81 21.87 -4.18
N ARG A 69 -25.55 23.04 -4.76
CA ARG A 69 -25.99 23.38 -6.12
C ARG A 69 -25.31 22.44 -7.12
N TRP A 70 -25.98 22.10 -8.21
CA TRP A 70 -25.43 21.20 -9.25
C TRP A 70 -24.01 21.57 -9.70
N ARG A 71 -23.74 22.88 -9.93
CA ARG A 71 -22.40 23.36 -10.31
C ARG A 71 -21.33 23.00 -9.27
N GLN A 72 -21.62 23.10 -7.98
CA GLN A 72 -20.69 22.75 -6.91
C GLN A 72 -20.45 21.24 -6.85
N ARG A 73 -21.46 20.42 -7.16
CA ARG A 73 -21.31 18.95 -7.24
C ARG A 73 -20.40 18.56 -8.39
N VAL A 74 -20.60 19.16 -9.57
CA VAL A 74 -19.75 18.92 -10.74
C VAL A 74 -18.31 19.34 -10.46
N ILE A 75 -18.10 20.55 -9.92
CA ILE A 75 -16.76 21.03 -9.54
C ILE A 75 -16.12 20.07 -8.54
N GLY A 76 -16.84 19.66 -7.49
CA GLY A 76 -16.33 18.72 -6.50
C GLY A 76 -15.94 17.36 -7.11
N ALA A 77 -16.79 16.80 -7.98
CA ALA A 77 -16.50 15.54 -8.66
C ALA A 77 -15.28 15.63 -9.58
N VAL A 78 -15.14 16.75 -10.31
CA VAL A 78 -13.96 17.02 -11.15
C VAL A 78 -12.71 17.15 -10.28
N LEU A 79 -12.77 17.86 -9.15
CA LEU A 79 -11.64 17.97 -8.24
C LEU A 79 -11.21 16.61 -7.66
N MET A 80 -12.18 15.75 -7.33
CA MET A 80 -11.89 14.39 -6.84
C MET A 80 -11.27 13.48 -7.90
N SER A 81 -11.47 13.73 -9.19
CA SER A 81 -10.85 12.94 -10.26
C SER A 81 -9.45 13.41 -10.64
N VAL A 82 -9.01 14.60 -10.20
CA VAL A 82 -7.69 15.14 -10.51
C VAL A 82 -6.56 14.15 -10.17
N PRO A 83 -6.48 13.53 -8.97
CA PRO A 83 -5.41 12.60 -8.65
C PRO A 83 -5.34 11.42 -9.61
N VAL A 84 -6.48 10.91 -10.09
CA VAL A 84 -6.54 9.79 -11.05
C VAL A 84 -5.93 10.16 -12.40
N VAL A 85 -6.00 11.44 -12.78
CA VAL A 85 -5.43 11.94 -14.03
C VAL A 85 -3.94 12.24 -13.89
N LEU A 86 -3.51 12.75 -12.73
CA LEU A 86 -2.13 13.19 -12.49
C LEU A 86 -1.20 12.07 -12.04
N LEU A 87 -1.74 11.05 -11.35
CA LEU A 87 -0.96 9.96 -10.76
C LEU A 87 -1.11 8.69 -11.59
N LYS A 88 -0.04 7.90 -11.63
CA LYS A 88 -0.03 6.51 -12.09
C LYS A 88 0.34 5.58 -10.94
N ILE A 89 -0.12 4.35 -11.04
CA ILE A 89 0.30 3.26 -10.15
C ILE A 89 1.53 2.62 -10.79
N ASP A 90 2.68 2.71 -10.12
CA ASP A 90 3.93 2.09 -10.60
C ASP A 90 4.08 0.66 -10.09
N GLY A 91 3.51 0.33 -8.94
CA GLY A 91 3.66 -1.00 -8.36
C GLY A 91 3.30 -1.03 -6.89
N HIS A 92 3.87 -2.00 -6.19
CA HIS A 92 3.55 -2.27 -4.80
C HIS A 92 4.71 -3.00 -4.07
N THR A 93 4.94 -2.74 -2.77
CA THR A 93 6.09 -3.27 -1.97
C THR A 93 5.78 -4.50 -1.09
N GLY A 94 4.65 -5.17 -1.30
CA GLY A 94 4.14 -6.27 -0.47
C GLY A 94 3.10 -5.91 0.62
N SER A 95 2.94 -4.64 1.01
CA SER A 95 1.87 -4.14 1.89
C SER A 95 0.44 -3.98 1.28
N PHE A 96 0.20 -4.34 0.02
CA PHE A 96 -0.97 -4.03 -0.84
C PHE A 96 -1.31 -2.55 -1.13
N PHE A 97 -0.67 -1.55 -0.51
CA PHE A 97 -0.90 -0.12 -0.78
C PHE A 97 -0.12 0.44 -1.99
N PRO A 98 -0.77 0.94 -3.06
CA PRO A 98 -0.10 1.26 -4.32
C PRO A 98 1.01 2.32 -4.18
N GLN A 99 2.14 2.08 -4.84
CA GLN A 99 3.15 3.11 -5.08
C GLN A 99 2.65 4.04 -6.17
N LEU A 100 2.48 5.32 -5.82
CA LEU A 100 2.00 6.35 -6.72
C LEU A 100 3.16 7.22 -7.17
N SER A 101 3.21 7.51 -8.46
CA SER A 101 4.09 8.53 -9.00
C SER A 101 3.36 9.41 -10.00
N TRP A 102 3.98 10.53 -10.34
CA TRP A 102 3.44 11.42 -11.36
C TRP A 102 3.39 10.72 -12.71
N ARG A 103 2.34 10.98 -13.50
CA ARG A 103 2.18 10.35 -14.81
C ARG A 103 3.28 10.72 -15.81
N TRP A 104 3.99 11.81 -15.54
CA TRP A 104 5.15 12.33 -16.27
C TRP A 104 6.49 12.08 -15.55
N SER A 105 6.52 11.25 -14.50
CA SER A 105 7.78 10.71 -13.98
C SER A 105 8.43 9.82 -15.04
N ASN A 106 9.76 9.71 -14.99
CA ASN A 106 10.47 8.74 -15.82
C ASN A 106 9.88 7.34 -15.59
N GLN A 107 9.82 6.53 -16.63
CA GLN A 107 9.40 5.14 -16.49
C GLN A 107 10.36 4.43 -15.55
N SER A 108 9.80 3.60 -14.66
CA SER A 108 10.58 2.71 -13.82
C SER A 108 11.49 1.85 -14.70
N ALA A 109 12.67 1.50 -14.17
CA ALA A 109 13.77 0.92 -14.92
C ALA A 109 13.35 -0.32 -15.73
N THR A 110 13.04 -0.13 -17.02
CA THR A 110 12.67 -1.23 -17.93
C THR A 110 13.88 -2.08 -18.30
N GLN A 111 15.08 -1.58 -18.01
CA GLN A 111 16.34 -2.27 -18.25
C GLN A 111 16.84 -2.86 -16.94
N MET A 112 17.24 -4.13 -17.00
CA MET A 112 17.97 -4.76 -15.92
C MET A 112 19.34 -4.11 -15.84
N PRO A 113 19.73 -3.54 -14.68
CA PRO A 113 21.08 -3.04 -14.51
C PRO A 113 22.08 -4.19 -14.63
N GLU A 114 23.29 -3.89 -15.10
CA GLU A 114 24.38 -4.87 -15.05
C GLU A 114 24.68 -5.21 -13.59
N LEU A 115 24.50 -6.49 -13.23
CA LEU A 115 24.83 -6.98 -11.90
C LEU A 115 26.36 -6.92 -11.72
N SER A 116 26.79 -6.07 -10.78
CA SER A 116 28.19 -5.96 -10.38
C SER A 116 28.42 -6.76 -9.10
N GLY A 117 29.49 -7.55 -9.06
CA GLY A 117 29.89 -8.30 -7.86
C GLY A 117 30.37 -9.72 -8.16
N MET A 118 30.45 -10.54 -7.11
CA MET A 118 30.78 -11.96 -7.22
C MET A 118 29.54 -12.72 -7.73
N MET A 119 29.61 -13.25 -8.95
CA MET A 119 28.55 -14.04 -9.55
C MET A 119 28.87 -15.53 -9.43
N ALA A 120 27.84 -16.35 -9.21
CA ALA A 120 27.98 -17.79 -9.22
C ALA A 120 28.42 -18.26 -10.62
N GLN A 121 29.38 -19.19 -10.67
CA GLN A 121 29.82 -19.75 -11.95
C GLN A 121 28.96 -20.95 -12.34
N GLU A 122 28.78 -21.16 -13.63
CA GLU A 122 28.10 -22.36 -14.13
C GLU A 122 28.85 -23.63 -13.65
N GLY A 123 28.12 -24.56 -13.06
CA GLY A 123 28.68 -25.79 -12.49
C GLY A 123 29.21 -25.67 -11.06
N GLU A 124 29.08 -24.50 -10.42
CA GLU A 124 29.43 -24.33 -9.01
C GLU A 124 28.48 -25.15 -8.10
N LEU A 125 29.08 -25.92 -7.19
CA LEU A 125 28.34 -26.82 -6.30
C LEU A 125 27.82 -26.02 -5.09
N ILE A 126 26.54 -25.63 -5.16
CA ILE A 126 25.92 -24.75 -4.16
C ILE A 126 25.22 -25.56 -3.07
N LYS A 127 25.53 -25.26 -1.81
CA LYS A 127 24.80 -25.82 -0.67
C LYS A 127 23.47 -25.07 -0.51
N ALA A 128 22.37 -25.80 -0.69
CA ALA A 128 21.01 -25.27 -0.60
C ALA A 128 20.23 -25.78 0.62
N ILE A 129 20.84 -26.64 1.45
CA ILE A 129 20.19 -27.29 2.60
C ILE A 129 20.80 -26.80 3.90
N GLY A 130 19.94 -26.41 4.83
CA GLY A 130 20.29 -25.92 6.17
C GLY A 130 19.56 -24.62 6.49
N PRO A 131 19.50 -24.25 7.78
CA PRO A 131 18.68 -23.13 8.23
C PRO A 131 19.13 -21.80 7.62
N ALA A 132 20.42 -21.65 7.28
CA ALA A 132 20.99 -20.41 6.74
C ALA A 132 20.65 -20.15 5.25
N TYR A 133 19.90 -21.05 4.60
CA TYR A 133 19.58 -20.95 3.18
C TYR A 133 18.07 -20.78 2.96
N PHE A 134 17.72 -20.13 1.86
CA PHE A 134 16.36 -19.87 1.42
C PHE A 134 16.20 -20.37 -0.02
N PRO A 135 16.18 -21.69 -0.25
CA PRO A 135 16.68 -22.29 -1.50
C PRO A 135 15.75 -22.17 -2.72
N ARG A 136 14.53 -21.65 -2.55
CA ARG A 136 13.55 -21.52 -3.64
C ARG A 136 12.63 -20.33 -3.43
N PHE A 137 11.79 -20.05 -4.44
CA PHE A 137 10.76 -19.03 -4.36
C PHE A 137 9.90 -19.20 -3.09
N LEU A 138 9.85 -18.15 -2.25
CA LEU A 138 9.17 -18.12 -0.95
C LEU A 138 9.72 -19.12 0.09
N GLY A 139 10.93 -19.63 -0.11
CA GLY A 139 11.65 -20.43 0.88
C GLY A 139 11.32 -21.91 0.83
N GLU A 140 11.94 -22.69 1.72
CA GLU A 140 11.77 -24.14 1.76
C GLU A 140 10.30 -24.55 1.92
N ASN A 141 9.52 -23.82 2.72
CA ASN A 141 8.09 -24.11 2.94
C ASN A 141 7.14 -23.33 2.03
N MET A 142 7.64 -22.43 1.16
CA MET A 142 6.86 -21.52 0.31
C MET A 142 5.93 -20.57 1.09
N ASP A 143 6.28 -20.25 2.33
CA ASP A 143 5.53 -19.35 3.22
C ASP A 143 6.12 -17.94 3.29
N ASN A 144 7.27 -17.72 2.63
CA ASN A 144 8.03 -16.47 2.64
C ASN A 144 8.45 -16.02 4.06
N TRP A 145 8.74 -16.99 4.94
CA TRP A 145 9.10 -16.72 6.32
C TRP A 145 10.48 -17.31 6.66
N VAL A 146 11.23 -16.56 7.47
CA VAL A 146 12.46 -17.02 8.10
C VAL A 146 12.18 -17.11 9.59
N SER A 147 12.42 -18.28 10.18
CA SER A 147 12.18 -18.54 11.59
C SER A 147 13.34 -19.35 12.20
N GLY A 148 13.44 -19.35 13.52
CA GLY A 148 14.43 -20.13 14.26
C GLY A 148 15.66 -19.33 14.69
N GLU A 149 16.70 -20.07 15.09
CA GLU A 149 17.90 -19.58 15.81
C GLU A 149 18.76 -18.56 15.05
N LEU A 150 18.46 -18.29 13.78
CA LEU A 150 19.18 -17.31 12.97
C LEU A 150 18.76 -15.88 13.23
N LEU A 151 17.55 -15.68 13.76
CA LEU A 151 17.08 -14.35 14.14
C LEU A 151 17.59 -14.05 15.56
N PRO A 152 18.28 -12.91 15.79
CA PRO A 152 18.70 -12.50 17.11
C PRO A 152 17.51 -12.38 18.07
N ASP A 153 17.74 -12.61 19.37
CA ASP A 153 16.72 -12.39 20.40
C ASP A 153 16.12 -10.98 20.29
N GLY A 154 14.78 -10.93 20.24
CA GLY A 154 14.02 -9.68 20.13
C GLY A 154 14.00 -9.06 18.73
N TRP A 155 14.40 -9.79 17.68
CA TRP A 155 14.34 -9.34 16.29
C TRP A 155 12.98 -8.71 15.92
N GLU A 156 11.88 -9.36 16.30
CA GLU A 156 10.50 -8.90 16.00
C GLU A 156 10.16 -7.52 16.60
N SER A 157 10.91 -7.08 17.62
CA SER A 157 10.67 -5.82 18.33
C SER A 157 11.63 -4.70 17.93
N LYS A 158 12.52 -4.94 16.96
CA LYS A 158 13.51 -3.99 16.50
C LYS A 158 13.29 -3.67 15.03
N GLU A 159 13.47 -2.39 14.68
CA GLU A 159 13.57 -2.01 13.27
C GLU A 159 14.91 -2.51 12.73
N PRO A 160 14.93 -3.31 11.63
CA PRO A 160 16.16 -3.84 11.08
C PRO A 160 16.96 -2.77 10.34
N ASP A 161 18.28 -2.79 10.51
CA ASP A 161 19.19 -1.92 9.75
C ASP A 161 19.45 -2.49 8.36
N GLU A 162 19.45 -1.62 7.34
CA GLU A 162 19.82 -1.99 5.98
C GLU A 162 21.34 -2.21 5.87
N LEU A 163 21.74 -3.46 5.61
CA LEU A 163 23.16 -3.82 5.45
C LEU A 163 23.69 -3.52 4.05
N TRP A 164 22.87 -3.74 3.02
CA TRP A 164 23.22 -3.50 1.62
C TRP A 164 21.96 -3.34 0.77
N ARG A 165 22.12 -2.67 -0.38
CA ARG A 165 21.09 -2.49 -1.39
C ARG A 165 21.73 -2.48 -2.77
N ILE A 166 21.11 -3.19 -3.70
CA ILE A 166 21.46 -3.17 -5.12
C ILE A 166 20.23 -2.78 -5.93
N GLU A 167 20.46 -2.14 -7.06
CA GLU A 167 19.41 -1.91 -8.04
C GLU A 167 19.19 -3.20 -8.83
N MET A 168 17.97 -3.74 -8.83
CA MET A 168 17.62 -4.97 -9.58
C MET A 168 16.75 -4.70 -10.82
N GLY A 169 16.21 -3.49 -10.99
CA GLY A 169 15.22 -3.20 -12.04
C GLY A 169 13.82 -3.75 -11.72
N GLU A 170 12.97 -3.84 -12.74
CA GLU A 170 11.57 -4.31 -12.64
C GLU A 170 11.44 -5.84 -12.59
N GLY A 171 10.36 -6.33 -11.96
CA GLY A 171 9.87 -7.70 -12.16
C GLY A 171 10.14 -8.74 -11.07
N TRP A 172 10.43 -8.35 -9.83
CA TRP A 172 10.88 -9.30 -8.79
C TRP A 172 9.86 -9.49 -7.67
N SER A 173 9.37 -10.73 -7.51
CA SER A 173 8.36 -11.08 -6.49
C SER A 173 8.96 -11.68 -5.21
N ALA A 174 10.15 -12.28 -5.31
CA ALA A 174 10.94 -12.81 -4.21
C ALA A 174 12.36 -13.11 -4.72
N PHE A 175 13.22 -13.65 -3.86
CA PHE A 175 14.55 -14.15 -4.21
C PHE A 175 14.83 -15.46 -3.47
N ALA A 176 15.80 -16.23 -3.95
CA ALA A 176 16.34 -17.40 -3.28
C ALA A 176 17.77 -17.13 -2.79
N VAL A 177 18.17 -17.72 -1.68
CA VAL A 177 19.53 -17.64 -1.13
C VAL A 177 20.08 -19.03 -0.97
N ALA A 178 21.24 -19.31 -1.57
CA ALA A 178 21.93 -20.58 -1.43
C ALA A 178 23.44 -20.38 -1.53
N GLY A 179 24.20 -21.05 -0.67
CA GLY A 179 25.63 -20.78 -0.52
C GLY A 179 25.88 -19.32 -0.14
N ASN A 180 26.68 -18.62 -0.95
CA ASN A 180 27.02 -17.20 -0.78
C ASN A 180 26.28 -16.28 -1.77
N PHE A 181 25.24 -16.78 -2.44
CA PHE A 181 24.59 -16.09 -3.55
C PHE A 181 23.10 -15.90 -3.31
N ALA A 182 22.57 -14.80 -3.83
CA ALA A 182 21.15 -14.53 -3.96
C ALA A 182 20.75 -14.59 -5.44
N TYR A 183 19.60 -15.21 -5.71
CA TYR A 183 19.06 -15.45 -7.05
C TYR A 183 17.69 -14.80 -7.16
N THR A 184 17.44 -14.04 -8.23
CA THR A 184 16.17 -13.33 -8.48
C THR A 184 15.61 -13.69 -9.84
#